data_AF-A0A8S2Z311-F1
#
_entry.id   AF-A0A8S2Z311-F1
#
_cell.length_a   1.000
_cell.length_b   1.000
_cell.length_c   1.000
_cell.angle_alpha   90.00
_cell.angle_beta   90.00
_cell.angle_gamma   90.00
#
_symmetry.space_group_name_H-M   'P 1'
#
loop_
_entity.id
_entity.type
_entity.pdbx_description
1 polymer ?
#
loop_
_entity_poly.entity_id
_entity_poly.type
_entity_poly.pdbx_seq_one_letter_code
_entity_poly.pdbx_strand_id
1 'polypeptide(L)'
;NFPIIPNKYRRTTRDTIFFRKDTGPGSNRLLIFFTDEQQNIMKNATLFEIHASYRGHVLPVSFILLPGKSGKIYQQMINEIVELVPTWDPERIMVDFEKAAMNVFGGSFPAVELSGSFFHLSQNILRFLQTHGFKQDFETDITFADNIHKILVLAFIEPSAVIAGFESLCSNLGDDYQQILDYIEDNYIGRIRGG
;
A
#
# COMPACT_ATOMS: atom_id res chain seq x y z
N ASN A 1 26.63 -31.55 -13.33
CA ASN A 1 25.48 -32.20 -12.65
C ASN A 1 25.08 -31.39 -11.43
N PHE A 2 23.91 -30.77 -11.47
CA PHE A 2 23.37 -30.09 -10.29
C PHE A 2 22.76 -31.15 -9.36
N PRO A 3 23.04 -31.12 -8.04
CA PRO A 3 22.59 -32.17 -7.13
C PRO A 3 21.06 -32.20 -7.02
N ILE A 4 20.48 -33.40 -7.10
CA ILE A 4 19.05 -33.65 -6.84
C ILE A 4 18.82 -33.54 -5.33
N ILE A 5 17.77 -32.82 -4.90
CA ILE A 5 17.42 -32.66 -3.49
C ILE A 5 16.93 -34.01 -2.92
N PRO A 6 17.64 -34.60 -1.93
CA PRO A 6 17.22 -35.83 -1.26
C PRO A 6 15.84 -35.74 -0.61
N ASN A 7 15.08 -36.84 -0.62
CA ASN A 7 13.72 -36.90 -0.05
C ASN A 7 13.65 -36.45 1.41
N LYS A 8 14.68 -36.71 2.22
CA LYS A 8 14.74 -36.28 3.63
C LYS A 8 14.71 -34.76 3.84
N TYR A 9 15.07 -33.97 2.83
CA TYR A 9 15.00 -32.51 2.88
C TYR A 9 13.75 -31.95 2.20
N ARG A 10 12.87 -32.82 1.68
CA ARG A 10 11.63 -32.41 1.03
C ARG A 10 10.48 -32.20 2.01
N ARG A 11 10.63 -32.66 3.25
CA ARG A 11 9.61 -32.58 4.31
C ARG A 11 10.21 -32.02 5.60
N THR A 12 9.37 -31.45 6.46
CA THR A 12 9.76 -31.02 7.80
C THR A 12 9.87 -32.20 8.77
N THR A 13 10.32 -31.96 10.00
CA THR A 13 10.30 -32.96 11.08
C THR A 13 8.91 -33.43 11.49
N ARG A 14 7.86 -32.68 11.12
CA ARG A 14 6.45 -33.03 11.32
C ARG A 14 5.81 -33.67 10.08
N ASP A 15 6.63 -34.12 9.14
CA ASP A 15 6.20 -34.78 7.90
C ASP A 15 5.34 -33.89 6.96
N THR A 16 5.41 -32.56 7.10
CA THR A 16 4.73 -31.63 6.17
C THR A 16 5.59 -31.40 4.93
N ILE A 17 4.98 -31.27 3.75
CA ILE A 17 5.72 -30.95 2.52
C ILE A 17 6.41 -29.60 2.71
N PHE A 18 7.70 -29.52 2.41
CA PHE A 18 8.53 -28.31 2.54
C PHE A 18 9.16 -27.91 1.21
N PHE A 19 9.68 -28.86 0.43
CA PHE A 19 10.21 -28.56 -0.91
C PHE A 19 9.07 -28.36 -1.92
N ARG A 20 9.03 -27.19 -2.57
CA ARG A 20 7.93 -26.77 -3.44
C ARG A 20 8.30 -26.75 -4.91
N LYS A 21 9.48 -26.27 -5.27
CA LYS A 21 9.89 -26.13 -6.67
C LYS A 21 11.39 -26.26 -6.86
N ASP A 22 11.74 -26.91 -7.95
CA ASP A 22 13.04 -26.82 -8.62
C ASP A 22 12.78 -26.21 -10.00
N THR A 23 13.46 -25.12 -10.37
CA THR A 23 13.34 -24.57 -11.73
C THR A 23 14.22 -25.29 -12.75
N GLY A 24 14.99 -26.29 -12.31
CA GLY A 24 15.81 -27.13 -13.18
C GLY A 24 17.30 -26.75 -13.14
N PRO A 25 18.15 -27.53 -13.80
CA PRO A 25 19.59 -27.32 -13.80
C PRO A 25 19.97 -26.03 -14.56
N GLY A 26 20.94 -25.28 -14.03
CA GLY A 26 21.45 -24.07 -14.66
C GLY A 26 22.06 -23.12 -13.63
N SER A 27 22.79 -22.11 -14.11
CA SER A 27 23.31 -21.02 -13.25
C SER A 27 22.21 -20.24 -12.54
N ASN A 28 20.98 -20.26 -13.09
CA ASN A 28 19.80 -19.59 -12.55
C ASN A 28 18.82 -20.56 -11.87
N ARG A 29 19.30 -21.73 -11.39
CA ARG A 29 18.47 -22.71 -10.68
C ARG A 29 17.93 -22.11 -9.38
N LEU A 30 16.63 -22.18 -9.19
CA LEU A 30 15.93 -21.79 -7.97
C LEU A 30 15.38 -23.04 -7.28
N LEU A 31 15.63 -23.12 -5.98
CA LEU A 31 15.06 -24.12 -5.10
C LEU A 31 14.17 -23.40 -4.10
N ILE A 32 12.88 -23.72 -4.13
CA ILE A 32 11.87 -23.02 -3.32
C ILE A 32 11.37 -23.96 -2.24
N PHE A 33 11.40 -23.49 -0.99
CA PHE A 33 10.98 -24.25 0.18
C PHE A 33 10.02 -23.40 1.03
N PHE A 34 8.85 -23.94 1.33
CA PHE A 34 7.91 -23.44 2.33
C PHE A 34 6.85 -24.50 2.61
N THR A 35 6.14 -24.41 3.74
CA THR A 35 4.98 -25.25 4.08
C THR A 35 3.67 -24.63 3.61
N ASP A 36 2.57 -25.38 3.60
CA ASP A 36 1.24 -24.82 3.26
C ASP A 36 0.79 -23.77 4.27
N GLU A 37 1.19 -23.95 5.54
CA GLU A 37 1.00 -22.95 6.59
C GLU A 37 1.74 -21.64 6.27
N GLN A 38 3.04 -21.72 5.91
CA GLN A 38 3.82 -20.56 5.50
C GLN A 38 3.25 -19.91 4.23
N GLN A 39 2.76 -20.71 3.29
CA GLN A 39 2.06 -20.20 2.10
C GLN A 39 0.80 -19.42 2.48
N ASN A 40 0.01 -19.93 3.42
CA ASN A 40 -1.19 -19.26 3.90
C ASN A 40 -0.84 -17.96 4.64
N ILE A 41 0.24 -17.95 5.42
CA ILE A 41 0.76 -16.71 6.03
C ILE A 41 1.11 -15.71 4.93
N MET A 42 1.90 -16.10 3.92
CA MET A 42 2.29 -15.20 2.82
C MET A 42 1.09 -14.66 2.03
N LYS A 43 0.01 -15.43 1.87
CA LYS A 43 -1.19 -15.00 1.15
C LYS A 43 -2.04 -13.99 1.92
N ASN A 44 -2.05 -14.09 3.25
CA ASN A 44 -2.97 -13.32 4.09
C ASN A 44 -2.26 -12.19 4.86
N ALA A 45 -0.93 -12.21 4.93
CA ALA A 45 -0.14 -11.16 5.53
C ALA A 45 0.03 -9.98 4.57
N THR A 46 0.02 -8.78 5.13
CA THR A 46 0.38 -7.53 4.46
C THR A 46 1.75 -7.10 4.98
N LEU A 47 2.71 -6.84 4.09
CA LEU A 47 3.96 -6.20 4.47
C LEU A 47 3.72 -4.70 4.69
N PHE A 48 4.05 -4.21 5.87
CA PHE A 48 4.09 -2.80 6.23
C PHE A 48 5.56 -2.38 6.38
N GLU A 49 5.93 -1.29 5.72
CA GLU A 49 7.31 -0.78 5.74
C GLU A 49 7.34 0.61 6.36
N ILE A 50 8.30 0.84 7.24
CA ILE A 50 8.59 2.18 7.75
C ILE A 50 9.86 2.66 7.09
N HIS A 51 9.78 3.82 6.48
CA HIS A 51 10.90 4.49 5.84
C HIS A 51 11.25 5.75 6.62
N ALA A 52 12.54 6.02 6.79
CA ALA A 52 13.03 7.22 7.46
C ALA A 52 13.88 8.06 6.51
N SER A 53 13.75 9.38 6.63
CA SER A 53 14.65 10.32 5.95
C SER A 53 15.94 10.45 6.74
N TYR A 54 17.07 10.12 6.12
CA TYR A 54 18.40 10.27 6.69
C TYR A 54 19.33 10.91 5.67
N ARG A 55 19.82 12.12 5.98
CA ARG A 55 20.74 12.90 5.11
C ARG A 55 20.24 13.08 3.67
N GLY A 56 18.94 13.34 3.52
CA GLY A 56 18.31 13.54 2.20
C GLY A 56 17.99 12.25 1.44
N HIS A 57 18.23 11.07 2.04
CA HIS A 57 17.84 9.79 1.48
C HIS A 57 16.69 9.18 2.27
N VAL A 58 15.77 8.52 1.58
CA VAL A 58 14.71 7.72 2.20
C VAL A 58 15.20 6.28 2.27
N LEU A 59 15.29 5.74 3.49
CA LEU A 59 15.79 4.39 3.75
C LEU A 59 14.71 3.57 4.45
N PRO A 60 14.48 2.30 4.06
CA PRO A 60 13.65 1.41 4.84
C PRO A 60 14.34 1.10 6.17
N VAL A 61 13.64 1.32 7.27
CA VAL A 61 14.15 1.12 8.64
C VAL A 61 13.40 0.05 9.41
N SER A 62 12.21 -0.35 8.96
CA SER A 62 11.45 -1.45 9.56
C SER A 62 10.58 -2.16 8.53
N PHE A 63 10.42 -3.47 8.71
CA PHE A 63 9.59 -4.35 7.89
C PHE A 63 8.72 -5.21 8.81
N ILE A 64 7.41 -5.10 8.67
CA ILE A 64 6.44 -5.70 9.61
C ILE A 64 5.41 -6.48 8.82
N LEU A 65 5.23 -7.76 9.15
CA LEU A 65 4.18 -8.58 8.56
C LEU A 65 2.91 -8.46 9.39
N LEU A 66 1.94 -7.71 8.87
CA LEU A 66 0.63 -7.52 9.49
C LEU A 66 -0.36 -8.61 9.06
N PRO A 67 -1.21 -9.12 9.95
CA PRO A 67 -2.25 -10.10 9.60
C PRO A 67 -3.44 -9.48 8.85
N GLY A 68 -3.42 -8.17 8.58
CA GLY A 68 -4.49 -7.43 7.89
C GLY A 68 -4.32 -5.92 8.03
N LYS A 69 -5.30 -5.18 7.50
CA LYS A 69 -5.31 -3.71 7.43
C LYS A 69 -6.50 -3.15 8.22
N SER A 70 -6.38 -3.10 9.54
CA SER A 70 -7.42 -2.53 10.40
C SER A 70 -6.81 -1.64 11.46
N GLY A 71 -7.58 -0.67 11.96
CA GLY A 71 -7.10 0.24 13.02
C GLY A 71 -6.59 -0.50 14.26
N LYS A 72 -7.22 -1.61 14.65
CA LYS A 72 -6.76 -2.44 15.78
C LYS A 72 -5.37 -3.05 15.52
N ILE A 73 -5.14 -3.54 14.29
CA ILE A 73 -3.85 -4.13 13.90
C ILE A 73 -2.77 -3.05 13.85
N TYR A 74 -3.07 -1.89 13.26
CA TYR A 74 -2.12 -0.77 13.25
C TYR A 74 -1.81 -0.26 14.65
N GLN A 75 -2.81 -0.17 15.54
CA GLN A 75 -2.57 0.26 16.92
C GLN A 75 -1.68 -0.72 17.66
N GLN A 76 -1.93 -2.02 17.51
CA GLN A 76 -1.07 -3.04 18.09
C GLN A 76 0.36 -2.90 17.54
N MET A 77 0.52 -2.78 16.22
CA MET A 77 1.83 -2.57 15.59
C MET A 77 2.57 -1.36 16.20
N ILE A 78 1.90 -0.22 16.36
CA ILE A 78 2.53 0.98 16.92
C ILE A 78 2.93 0.79 18.38
N ASN A 79 2.08 0.15 19.19
CA ASN A 79 2.41 -0.14 20.58
C ASN A 79 3.69 -0.98 20.69
N GLU A 80 3.82 -2.03 19.87
CA GLU A 80 5.01 -2.89 19.83
C GLU A 80 6.26 -2.10 19.38
N ILE A 81 6.14 -1.20 18.39
CA ILE A 81 7.26 -0.37 17.94
C ILE A 81 7.69 0.60 19.04
N VAL A 82 6.74 1.26 19.72
CA VAL A 82 7.03 2.21 20.80
C VAL A 82 7.65 1.48 22.01
N GLU A 83 7.24 0.25 22.29
CA GLU A 83 7.88 -0.57 23.32
C GLU A 83 9.34 -0.91 22.95
N LEU A 84 9.61 -1.25 21.69
CA LEU A 84 10.95 -1.54 21.19
C LEU A 84 11.84 -0.29 21.08
N VAL A 85 11.25 0.85 20.75
CA VAL A 85 11.95 2.14 20.57
C VAL A 85 11.21 3.24 21.34
N PRO A 86 11.33 3.30 22.68
CA PRO A 86 10.59 4.25 23.51
C PRO A 86 10.94 5.72 23.26
N THR A 87 12.07 5.97 22.61
CA THR A 87 12.55 7.31 22.23
C THR A 87 12.06 7.75 20.86
N TRP A 88 11.23 6.95 20.18
CA TRP A 88 10.69 7.33 18.88
C TRP A 88 9.61 8.40 19.04
N ASP A 89 9.97 9.63 18.71
CA ASP A 89 9.09 10.80 18.75
C ASP A 89 9.22 11.57 17.43
N PRO A 90 8.47 11.17 16.38
CA PRO A 90 8.59 11.78 15.07
C PRO A 90 7.89 13.13 14.99
N GLU A 91 8.55 14.13 14.40
CA GLU A 91 7.94 15.45 14.13
C GLU A 91 6.94 15.39 12.96
N ARG A 92 7.21 14.53 11.98
CA ARG A 92 6.39 14.36 10.78
C ARG A 92 6.22 12.89 10.44
N ILE A 93 5.00 12.48 10.15
CA ILE A 93 4.69 11.15 9.63
C ILE A 93 3.90 11.31 8.33
N MET A 94 4.34 10.59 7.31
CA MET A 94 3.58 10.44 6.06
C MET A 94 3.14 8.98 5.94
N VAL A 95 1.85 8.74 5.76
CA VAL A 95 1.26 7.39 5.64
C VAL A 95 0.39 7.30 4.38
N ASP A 96 0.03 6.09 3.98
CA ASP A 96 -1.00 5.90 2.96
C ASP A 96 -2.30 6.61 3.36
N PHE A 97 -3.09 7.02 2.37
CA PHE A 97 -4.45 7.60 2.56
C PHE A 97 -5.47 6.56 3.05
N GLU A 98 -5.07 5.69 3.97
CA GLU A 98 -5.93 4.75 4.66
C GLU A 98 -6.33 5.36 6.00
N LYS A 99 -7.63 5.70 6.13
CA LYS A 99 -8.20 6.34 7.33
C LYS A 99 -7.84 5.61 8.63
N ALA A 100 -7.81 4.29 8.61
CA ALA A 100 -7.46 3.48 9.77
C ALA A 100 -6.00 3.71 10.23
N ALA A 101 -5.06 3.75 9.29
CA ALA A 101 -3.67 4.05 9.59
C ALA A 101 -3.52 5.49 10.08
N MET A 102 -4.05 6.47 9.32
CA MET A 102 -3.98 7.88 9.68
C MET A 102 -4.49 8.15 11.11
N ASN A 103 -5.66 7.60 11.46
CA ASN A 103 -6.22 7.76 12.81
C ASN A 103 -5.33 7.18 13.91
N VAL A 104 -4.72 6.01 13.67
CA VAL A 104 -3.84 5.37 14.65
C VAL A 104 -2.55 6.16 14.84
N PHE A 105 -1.90 6.59 13.76
CA PHE A 105 -0.67 7.38 13.86
C PHE A 105 -0.93 8.74 14.51
N GLY A 106 -1.98 9.45 14.09
CA GLY A 106 -2.36 10.73 14.70
C GLY A 106 -2.80 10.61 16.17
N GLY A 107 -3.44 9.51 16.54
CA GLY A 107 -3.81 9.23 17.93
C GLY A 107 -2.63 8.81 18.81
N SER A 108 -1.62 8.16 18.22
CA SER A 108 -0.43 7.69 18.95
C SER A 108 0.62 8.79 19.14
N PHE A 109 0.67 9.79 18.25
CA PHE A 109 1.61 10.91 18.31
C PHE A 109 0.86 12.25 18.18
N PRO A 110 0.28 12.80 19.27
CA PRO A 110 -0.60 13.98 19.18
C PRO A 110 0.07 15.25 18.65
N ALA A 111 1.41 15.36 18.73
CA ALA A 111 2.17 16.51 18.26
C ALA A 111 2.69 16.36 16.82
N VAL A 112 2.46 15.20 16.18
CA VAL A 112 3.01 14.92 14.85
C VAL A 112 2.31 15.73 13.76
N GLU A 113 3.07 16.22 12.79
CA GLU A 113 2.52 16.64 11.51
C GLU A 113 2.22 15.40 10.66
N LEU A 114 0.95 14.99 10.64
CA LEU A 114 0.49 13.83 9.88
C LEU A 114 0.01 14.23 8.47
N SER A 115 0.51 13.54 7.44
CA SER A 115 0.06 13.71 6.06
C SER A 115 -0.18 12.38 5.34
N GLY A 116 -0.99 12.45 4.27
CA GLY A 116 -1.15 11.35 3.32
C GLY A 116 -0.04 11.34 2.26
N SER A 117 0.37 10.16 1.81
CA SER A 117 1.44 9.99 0.83
C SER A 117 0.94 10.21 -0.60
N PHE A 118 1.39 11.31 -1.22
CA PHE A 118 1.13 11.60 -2.62
C PHE A 118 1.72 10.52 -3.56
N PHE A 119 2.86 9.94 -3.18
CA PHE A 119 3.50 8.86 -3.95
C PHE A 119 2.58 7.63 -4.02
N HIS A 120 2.05 7.17 -2.89
CA HIS A 120 1.17 6.01 -2.87
C HIS A 120 -0.19 6.29 -3.51
N LEU A 121 -0.74 7.50 -3.33
CA LEU A 121 -1.93 7.93 -4.06
C LEU A 121 -1.73 7.87 -5.58
N SER A 122 -0.64 8.44 -6.08
CA SER A 122 -0.30 8.44 -7.51
C SER A 122 -0.12 7.01 -8.04
N GLN A 123 0.56 6.14 -7.29
CA GLN A 123 0.72 4.73 -7.65
C GLN A 123 -0.62 3.99 -7.70
N ASN A 124 -1.51 4.25 -6.74
CA ASN A 124 -2.83 3.62 -6.72
C ASN A 124 -3.69 4.05 -7.91
N ILE A 125 -3.67 5.35 -8.25
CA ILE A 125 -4.38 5.87 -9.43
C ILE A 125 -3.79 5.28 -10.72
N LEU A 126 -2.47 5.26 -10.89
CA LEU A 126 -1.84 4.65 -12.07
C LEU A 126 -2.17 3.16 -12.21
N ARG A 127 -2.20 2.42 -11.09
CA ARG A 127 -2.61 1.00 -11.09
C ARG A 127 -4.09 0.85 -11.45
N PHE A 128 -4.94 1.74 -10.95
CA PHE A 128 -6.35 1.78 -11.32
C PHE A 128 -6.51 1.98 -12.83
N LEU A 129 -5.85 3.00 -13.40
CA LEU A 129 -5.88 3.28 -14.84
C LEU A 129 -5.40 2.06 -15.67
N GLN A 130 -4.33 1.40 -15.24
CA GLN A 130 -3.83 0.20 -15.90
C GLN A 130 -4.82 -0.97 -15.88
N THR A 131 -5.46 -1.21 -14.74
CA THR A 131 -6.35 -2.37 -14.55
C THR A 131 -7.72 -2.17 -15.20
N HIS A 132 -8.11 -0.93 -15.50
CA HIS A 132 -9.40 -0.59 -16.08
C HIS A 132 -9.32 -0.14 -17.54
N GLY A 133 -8.14 -0.24 -18.18
CA GLY A 133 -7.97 0.00 -19.62
C GLY A 133 -7.59 1.43 -20.01
N PHE A 134 -7.48 2.35 -19.07
CA PHE A 134 -7.18 3.77 -19.31
C PHE A 134 -5.69 4.09 -19.50
N LYS A 135 -4.80 3.09 -19.41
CA LYS A 135 -3.35 3.33 -19.53
C LYS A 135 -2.98 4.00 -20.85
N GLN A 136 -3.56 3.53 -21.95
CA GLN A 136 -3.23 4.06 -23.28
C GLN A 136 -3.68 5.53 -23.40
N ASP A 137 -4.87 5.86 -22.90
CA ASP A 137 -5.38 7.23 -22.92
C ASP A 137 -4.50 8.16 -22.07
N PHE A 138 -4.09 7.72 -20.88
CA PHE A 138 -3.17 8.46 -20.02
C PHE A 138 -1.80 8.73 -20.67
N GLU A 139 -1.29 7.79 -21.48
CA GLU A 139 0.02 7.92 -22.14
C GLU A 139 -0.04 8.70 -23.46
N THR A 140 -1.21 8.80 -24.10
CA THR A 140 -1.33 9.30 -25.49
C THR A 140 -2.25 10.51 -25.66
N ASP A 141 -3.17 10.77 -24.72
CA ASP A 141 -4.04 11.95 -24.72
C ASP A 141 -3.63 12.92 -23.59
N ILE A 142 -3.11 14.07 -23.98
CA ILE A 142 -2.70 15.13 -23.05
C ILE A 142 -3.87 15.69 -22.23
N THR A 143 -5.07 15.77 -22.80
CA THR A 143 -6.26 16.25 -22.09
C THR A 143 -6.68 15.26 -21.02
N PHE A 144 -6.62 13.96 -21.34
CA PHE A 144 -6.88 12.90 -20.38
C PHE A 144 -5.88 12.93 -19.23
N ALA A 145 -4.57 12.98 -19.55
CA ALA A 145 -3.51 13.07 -18.55
C ALA A 145 -3.68 14.30 -17.65
N ASP A 146 -4.00 15.47 -18.21
CA ASP A 146 -4.26 16.69 -17.45
C ASP A 146 -5.45 16.54 -16.51
N ASN A 147 -6.52 15.87 -16.93
CA ASN A 147 -7.67 15.62 -16.08
C ASN A 147 -7.34 14.65 -14.93
N ILE A 148 -6.51 13.63 -15.16
CA ILE A 148 -5.97 12.78 -14.07
C ILE A 148 -5.12 13.61 -13.11
N HIS A 149 -4.29 14.52 -13.61
CA HIS A 149 -3.51 15.42 -12.75
C HIS A 149 -4.41 16.35 -11.92
N LYS A 150 -5.50 16.88 -12.48
CA LYS A 150 -6.48 17.67 -11.72
C LYS A 150 -7.13 16.86 -10.58
N ILE A 151 -7.40 15.58 -10.79
CA ILE A 151 -7.87 14.68 -9.74
C ILE A 151 -6.80 14.52 -8.65
N LEU A 152 -5.54 14.30 -9.03
CA LEU A 152 -4.41 14.20 -8.10
C LEU A 152 -4.18 15.49 -7.29
N VAL A 153 -4.51 16.66 -7.85
CA VAL A 153 -4.40 17.96 -7.17
C VAL A 153 -5.29 18.05 -5.92
N LEU A 154 -6.33 17.23 -5.79
CA LEU A 154 -7.15 17.16 -4.57
C LEU A 154 -6.32 16.85 -3.31
N ALA A 155 -5.15 16.20 -3.45
CA ALA A 155 -4.26 15.92 -2.33
C ALA A 155 -3.54 17.16 -1.77
N PHE A 156 -3.57 18.28 -2.50
CA PHE A 156 -2.85 19.52 -2.16
C PHE A 156 -3.76 20.69 -1.77
N ILE A 157 -5.07 20.51 -1.84
CA ILE A 157 -6.01 21.53 -1.38
C ILE A 157 -6.36 21.31 0.09
N GLU A 158 -6.79 22.37 0.76
CA GLU A 158 -7.18 22.32 2.17
C GLU A 158 -8.28 21.27 2.41
N PRO A 159 -8.22 20.48 3.51
CA PRO A 159 -9.22 19.44 3.78
C PRO A 159 -10.67 19.91 3.73
N SER A 160 -10.93 21.16 4.15
CA SER A 160 -12.26 21.77 4.09
C SER A 160 -12.76 22.08 2.68
N ALA A 161 -11.85 22.18 1.70
CA ALA A 161 -12.15 22.45 0.30
C ALA A 161 -12.17 21.19 -0.58
N VAL A 162 -11.72 20.03 -0.06
CA VAL A 162 -11.61 18.78 -0.83
C VAL A 162 -12.95 18.36 -1.44
N ILE A 163 -14.04 18.42 -0.67
CA ILE A 163 -15.38 18.04 -1.15
C ILE A 163 -15.82 18.96 -2.30
N ALA A 164 -15.73 20.28 -2.12
CA ALA A 164 -16.10 21.24 -3.15
C ALA A 164 -15.21 21.11 -4.41
N GLY A 165 -13.92 20.83 -4.23
CA GLY A 165 -12.99 20.55 -5.33
C GLY A 165 -13.38 19.30 -6.11
N PHE A 166 -13.76 18.23 -5.41
CA PHE A 166 -14.23 16.99 -6.02
C PHE A 166 -15.56 17.17 -6.76
N GLU A 167 -16.54 17.85 -6.17
CA GLU A 167 -17.83 18.18 -6.82
C GLU A 167 -17.64 19.01 -8.10
N SER A 168 -16.68 19.95 -8.07
CA SER A 168 -16.28 20.72 -9.26
C SER A 168 -15.72 19.80 -10.36
N LEU A 169 -14.87 18.82 -10.02
CA LEU A 169 -14.38 17.84 -10.99
C LEU A 169 -15.52 17.01 -11.57
N CYS A 170 -16.44 16.51 -10.75
CA CYS A 170 -17.60 15.76 -11.21
C CYS A 170 -18.51 16.55 -12.16
N SER A 171 -18.63 17.86 -11.96
CA SER A 171 -19.45 18.72 -12.82
C SER A 171 -18.80 19.08 -14.15
N ASN A 172 -17.46 19.04 -14.22
CA ASN A 172 -16.69 19.50 -15.38
C ASN A 172 -16.09 18.36 -16.21
N LEU A 173 -15.93 17.16 -15.63
CA LEU A 173 -15.48 15.98 -16.34
C LEU A 173 -16.69 15.22 -16.89
N GLY A 174 -16.63 14.83 -18.17
CA GLY A 174 -17.69 14.07 -18.82
C GLY A 174 -17.75 12.61 -18.37
N ASP A 175 -18.74 11.90 -18.90
CA ASP A 175 -19.06 10.49 -18.56
C ASP A 175 -17.85 9.53 -18.67
N ASP A 176 -16.89 9.86 -19.55
CA ASP A 176 -15.66 9.09 -19.75
C ASP A 176 -14.80 8.95 -18.48
N TYR A 177 -14.98 9.84 -17.48
CA TYR A 177 -14.24 9.83 -16.22
C TYR A 177 -15.03 9.24 -15.05
N GLN A 178 -16.31 8.86 -15.24
CA GLN A 178 -17.18 8.46 -14.14
C GLN A 178 -16.60 7.31 -13.33
N GLN A 179 -16.02 6.31 -13.99
CA GLN A 179 -15.41 5.16 -13.30
C GLN A 179 -14.23 5.57 -12.41
N ILE A 180 -13.46 6.58 -12.83
CA ILE A 180 -12.31 7.11 -12.08
C ILE A 180 -12.82 7.96 -10.92
N LEU A 181 -13.82 8.80 -11.14
CA LEU A 181 -14.44 9.62 -10.12
C LEU A 181 -15.08 8.75 -9.02
N ASP A 182 -15.81 7.70 -9.39
CA ASP A 182 -16.38 6.73 -8.45
C ASP A 182 -15.29 6.08 -7.59
N TYR A 183 -14.18 5.68 -8.21
CA TYR A 183 -13.04 5.12 -7.49
C TYR A 183 -12.44 6.12 -6.49
N ILE A 184 -12.32 7.39 -6.86
CA ILE A 184 -11.82 8.44 -5.98
C ILE A 184 -12.79 8.68 -4.82
N GLU A 185 -14.08 8.75 -5.11
CA GLU A 185 -15.12 8.92 -4.11
C GLU A 185 -15.12 7.76 -3.10
N ASP A 186 -15.05 6.52 -3.59
CA ASP A 186 -15.12 5.33 -2.76
C ASP A 186 -13.92 5.16 -1.82
N ASN A 187 -12.74 5.60 -2.26
CA ASN A 187 -11.49 5.31 -1.54
C ASN A 187 -10.94 6.49 -0.75
N TYR A 188 -11.23 7.74 -1.15
CA TYR A 188 -10.55 8.92 -0.58
C TYR A 188 -11.51 10.01 -0.09
N ILE A 189 -12.67 10.19 -0.71
CA ILE A 189 -13.64 11.24 -0.32
C ILE A 189 -14.68 10.71 0.66
N GLY A 190 -15.26 9.54 0.35
CA GLY A 190 -16.36 8.90 1.05
C GLY A 190 -17.72 9.27 0.45
N ARG A 191 -18.53 8.27 0.09
CA ARG A 191 -19.94 8.49 -0.29
C ARG A 191 -20.74 8.95 0.93
N ILE A 192 -21.51 10.03 0.78
CA ILE A 192 -22.57 10.34 1.74
C ILE A 192 -23.64 9.26 1.58
N ARG A 193 -23.62 8.25 2.45
CA ARG A 193 -24.78 7.36 2.59
C ARG A 193 -25.89 8.19 3.22
N GLY A 194 -26.86 8.60 2.39
CA GLY A 194 -28.16 9.06 2.88
C GLY A 194 -28.68 8.02 3.87
N GLY A 195 -29.08 8.49 5.06
CA GLY A 195 -29.64 7.65 6.11
C GLY A 195 -30.96 7.00 5.74
#